data_AF-A0A7W1W293-F1
#
_entry.id   AF-A0A7W1W293-F1
#
_cell.length_a   1.000
_cell.length_b   1.000
_cell.length_c   1.000
_cell.angle_alpha   90.00
_cell.angle_beta   90.00
_cell.angle_gamma   90.00
#
_symmetry.space_group_name_H-M   'P 1'
#
loop_
_entity.id
_entity.type
_entity.pdbx_description
1 polymer ?
#
loop_
_entity_poly.entity_id
_entity_poly.type
_entity_poly.pdbx_seq_one_letter_code
_entity_poly.pdbx_strand_id
1 'polypeptide(L)'
;QTEAAARMILGDEFKMIPRYSLPVAQATELGNSWNATTDLLSFSTAQYGNPQEYWMNGAARVREKMKHLENCILLRQAFDLVENDLGIHPVQLPFKNANYDWLALPYPDSTDLEETNTLLYTAFCATSTTAPLEVCGVLADEWTERIPAKDEITGISFHYDRPNSEAPQTWLLVTPSQLTGNWQWNDLVDALTYTLDAARLRGVEPDQLDKKPFASLLPAVLAPESLYPYSIVLDNKAHYLAADTIKTFTPPTN
;
A
#
# COMPACT_ATOMS: atom_id res chain seq x y z
N GLN A 1 -28.75 36.36 -16.95
CA GLN A 1 -29.08 37.36 -18.00
C GLN A 1 -27.84 38.20 -18.37
N THR A 2 -27.02 38.63 -17.42
CA THR A 2 -25.76 39.35 -17.67
C THR A 2 -24.71 38.52 -18.44
N GLU A 3 -24.55 37.24 -18.13
CA GLU A 3 -23.60 36.37 -18.83
C GLU A 3 -23.93 36.18 -20.31
N ALA A 4 -25.21 35.98 -20.65
CA ALA A 4 -25.66 35.84 -22.03
C ALA A 4 -25.41 37.12 -22.85
N ALA A 5 -25.58 38.30 -22.24
CA ALA A 5 -25.26 39.57 -22.87
C ALA A 5 -23.75 39.73 -23.10
N ALA A 6 -22.92 39.29 -22.15
CA ALA A 6 -21.46 39.34 -22.28
C ALA A 6 -20.93 38.39 -23.38
N ARG A 7 -21.48 37.18 -23.48
CA ARG A 7 -21.12 36.22 -24.54
C ARG A 7 -21.47 36.74 -25.94
N MET A 8 -22.59 37.45 -26.09
CA MET A 8 -22.94 38.10 -27.37
C MET A 8 -21.93 39.17 -27.81
N ILE A 9 -21.21 39.80 -26.87
CA ILE A 9 -20.24 40.86 -27.17
C ILE A 9 -18.82 40.30 -27.32
N LEU A 10 -18.42 39.38 -26.43
CA LEU A 10 -17.05 38.90 -26.29
C LEU A 10 -16.80 37.52 -26.94
N GLY A 11 -17.86 36.88 -27.43
CA GLY A 11 -17.84 35.56 -28.04
C GLY A 11 -18.35 34.45 -27.12
N ASP A 12 -18.76 33.35 -27.74
CA ASP A 12 -19.40 32.21 -27.05
C ASP A 12 -18.48 31.52 -26.04
N GLU A 13 -17.16 31.62 -26.21
CA GLU A 13 -16.16 31.03 -25.31
C GLU A 13 -15.94 31.84 -24.01
N PHE A 14 -16.47 33.06 -23.91
CA PHE A 14 -16.27 33.90 -22.74
C PHE A 14 -16.97 33.34 -21.50
N LYS A 15 -16.23 33.14 -20.41
CA LYS A 15 -16.78 32.70 -19.12
C LYS A 15 -16.68 33.82 -18.10
N MET A 16 -17.82 34.18 -17.50
CA MET A 16 -17.85 35.07 -16.33
C MET A 16 -17.54 34.28 -15.07
N ILE A 17 -16.57 34.74 -14.29
CA ILE A 17 -16.23 34.17 -12.99
C ILE A 17 -16.90 35.05 -11.92
N PRO A 18 -17.78 34.49 -11.07
CA PRO A 18 -18.42 35.27 -10.03
C PRO A 18 -17.41 35.65 -8.95
N ARG A 19 -17.57 36.87 -8.42
CA ARG A 19 -16.88 37.30 -7.21
C ARG A 19 -17.76 37.04 -6.01
N TYR A 20 -17.18 36.52 -4.94
CA TYR A 20 -17.87 36.25 -3.69
C TYR A 20 -17.12 36.85 -2.50
N SER A 21 -17.87 37.40 -1.56
CA SER A 21 -17.37 37.82 -0.25
C SER A 21 -17.34 36.62 0.69
N LEU A 22 -16.26 36.44 1.44
CA LEU A 22 -16.20 35.41 2.47
C LEU A 22 -17.03 35.84 3.70
N PRO A 23 -17.77 34.93 4.35
CA PRO A 23 -18.38 35.26 5.63
C PRO A 23 -17.31 35.58 6.66
N VAL A 24 -17.64 36.44 7.63
CA VAL A 24 -16.67 37.06 8.56
C VAL A 24 -15.80 36.03 9.27
N ALA A 25 -16.39 34.92 9.75
CA ALA A 25 -15.65 33.87 10.44
C ALA A 25 -14.57 33.23 9.55
N GLN A 26 -14.93 32.82 8.32
CA GLN A 26 -13.99 32.23 7.36
C GLN A 26 -12.94 33.24 6.88
N ALA A 27 -13.32 34.51 6.72
CA ALA A 27 -12.39 35.57 6.37
C ALA A 27 -11.33 35.79 7.46
N THR A 28 -11.73 35.77 8.74
CA THR A 28 -10.80 35.84 9.87
C THR A 28 -9.89 34.62 9.93
N GLU A 29 -10.42 33.42 9.76
CA GLU A 29 -9.64 32.18 9.80
C GLU A 29 -8.61 32.10 8.66
N LEU A 30 -9.04 32.42 7.43
CA LEU A 30 -8.16 32.55 6.27
C LEU A 30 -7.09 33.61 6.52
N GLY A 31 -7.48 34.75 7.09
CA GLY A 31 -6.56 35.84 7.46
C GLY A 31 -5.50 35.40 8.46
N ASN A 32 -5.86 34.61 9.47
CA ASN A 32 -4.90 34.09 10.45
C ASN A 32 -3.87 33.18 9.78
N SER A 33 -4.30 32.22 8.96
CA SER A 33 -3.40 31.32 8.23
C SER A 33 -2.53 32.06 7.20
N TRP A 34 -3.12 32.99 6.45
CA TRP A 34 -2.41 33.80 5.44
C TRP A 34 -1.30 34.65 6.06
N ASN A 35 -1.55 35.24 7.23
CA ASN A 35 -0.55 36.04 7.92
C ASN A 35 0.53 35.18 8.60
N ALA A 36 0.25 33.90 8.84
CA ALA A 36 1.16 32.93 9.44
C ALA A 36 1.95 32.10 8.40
N THR A 37 2.02 32.53 7.13
CA THR A 37 2.75 31.80 6.08
C THR A 37 4.20 31.50 6.47
N THR A 38 4.88 32.42 7.16
CA THR A 38 6.26 32.20 7.62
C THR A 38 6.37 31.08 8.63
N ASP A 39 5.45 31.01 9.59
CA ASP A 39 5.41 29.95 10.60
C ASP A 39 5.09 28.61 9.93
N LEU A 40 4.16 28.62 8.98
CA LEU A 40 3.70 27.47 8.22
C LEU A 40 4.81 26.85 7.36
N LEU A 41 5.69 27.68 6.81
CA LEU A 41 6.82 27.23 5.99
C LEU A 41 8.13 27.07 6.77
N SER A 42 8.14 27.35 8.08
CA SER A 42 9.37 27.46 8.88
C SER A 42 10.25 26.20 8.78
N PHE A 43 9.66 25.01 8.92
CA PHE A 43 10.38 23.74 8.79
C PHE A 43 10.85 23.45 7.35
N SER A 44 9.99 23.72 6.36
CA SER A 44 10.28 23.41 4.95
C SER A 44 11.35 24.33 4.36
N THR A 45 11.42 25.58 4.81
CA THR A 45 12.37 26.58 4.29
C THR A 45 13.84 26.21 4.61
N ALA A 46 14.06 25.43 5.68
CA ALA A 46 15.39 24.92 6.01
C ALA A 46 15.89 23.85 5.02
N GLN A 47 14.96 23.15 4.35
CA GLN A 47 15.27 22.04 3.44
C GLN A 47 15.18 22.45 1.98
N TYR A 48 14.30 23.40 1.66
CA TYR A 48 13.99 23.84 0.30
C TYR A 48 14.09 25.36 0.22
N GLY A 49 14.77 25.88 -0.81
CA GLY A 49 14.89 27.33 -1.02
C GLY A 49 13.55 28.02 -1.30
N ASN A 50 12.68 27.37 -2.10
CA ASN A 50 11.30 27.78 -2.34
C ASN A 50 10.38 26.55 -2.16
N PRO A 51 9.88 26.31 -0.94
CA PRO A 51 9.07 25.12 -0.65
C PRO A 51 7.77 25.09 -1.45
N GLN A 52 7.14 26.23 -1.71
CA GLN A 52 5.88 26.30 -2.45
C GLN A 52 6.03 25.82 -3.89
N GLU A 53 7.06 26.31 -4.58
CA GLU A 53 7.36 25.86 -5.94
C GLU A 53 7.82 24.40 -5.97
N TYR A 54 8.62 23.97 -5.00
CA TYR A 54 9.06 22.58 -4.89
C TYR A 54 7.86 21.63 -4.79
N TRP A 55 6.89 21.95 -3.92
CA TRP A 55 5.64 21.20 -3.82
C TRP A 55 4.85 21.19 -5.13
N MET A 56 4.65 22.35 -5.77
CA MET A 56 3.91 22.47 -7.03
C MET A 56 4.53 21.60 -8.13
N ASN A 57 5.86 21.66 -8.27
CA ASN A 57 6.59 20.88 -9.27
C ASN A 57 6.50 19.38 -8.97
N GLY A 58 6.53 18.97 -7.71
CA GLY A 58 6.27 17.57 -7.30
C GLY A 58 4.87 17.11 -7.70
N ALA A 59 3.85 17.91 -7.38
CA ALA A 59 2.46 17.63 -7.71
C ALA A 59 2.23 17.55 -9.23
N ALA A 60 2.90 18.40 -10.03
CA ALA A 60 2.82 18.40 -11.49
C ALA A 60 3.34 17.11 -12.15
N ARG A 61 4.22 16.35 -11.48
CA ARG A 61 4.71 15.05 -12.02
C ARG A 61 3.69 13.93 -11.87
N VAL A 62 2.82 14.01 -10.88
CA VAL A 62 1.84 12.96 -10.58
C VAL A 62 0.41 13.34 -10.98
N ARG A 63 0.11 14.62 -11.21
CA ARG A 63 -1.22 15.10 -11.57
C ARG A 63 -1.21 15.91 -12.87
N GLU A 64 -2.01 15.47 -13.84
CA GLU A 64 -2.09 16.10 -15.16
C GLU A 64 -2.58 17.55 -15.12
N LYS A 65 -3.59 17.87 -14.29
CA LYS A 65 -4.07 19.25 -14.15
C LYS A 65 -3.00 20.19 -13.59
N MET A 66 -2.22 19.71 -12.62
CA MET A 66 -1.09 20.46 -12.07
C MET A 66 0.04 20.61 -13.09
N LYS A 67 0.26 19.61 -13.95
CA LYS A 67 1.18 19.72 -15.09
C LYS A 67 0.74 20.81 -16.09
N HIS A 68 -0.56 20.90 -16.39
CA HIS A 68 -1.07 21.98 -17.23
C HIS A 68 -0.86 23.35 -16.60
N LEU A 69 -1.08 23.48 -15.28
CA LEU A 69 -0.82 24.71 -14.54
C LEU A 69 0.67 25.08 -14.56
N GLU A 70 1.58 24.13 -14.32
CA GLU A 70 3.04 24.30 -14.43
C GLU A 70 3.42 24.83 -15.83
N ASN A 71 2.89 24.21 -16.88
CA ASN A 71 3.12 24.65 -18.26
C ASN A 71 2.58 26.07 -18.51
N CYS A 72 1.40 26.41 -18.00
CA CYS A 72 0.84 27.75 -18.12
C CYS A 72 1.74 28.78 -17.45
N ILE A 73 2.27 28.48 -16.25
CA ILE A 73 3.19 29.35 -15.52
C ILE A 73 4.50 29.52 -16.30
N LEU A 74 5.06 28.44 -16.84
CA LEU A 74 6.27 28.47 -17.68
C LEU A 74 6.07 29.36 -18.93
N LEU A 75 4.92 29.23 -19.60
CA LEU A 75 4.62 29.99 -20.81
C LEU A 75 4.42 31.50 -20.55
N ARG A 76 4.15 31.93 -19.31
CA ARG A 76 4.00 33.37 -18.98
C ARG A 76 5.22 34.18 -19.41
N GLN A 77 6.42 33.63 -19.23
CA GLN A 77 7.67 34.28 -19.60
C GLN A 77 7.75 34.54 -21.11
N ALA A 78 7.16 33.66 -21.94
CA ALA A 78 7.12 33.84 -23.39
C ALA A 78 6.15 34.96 -23.84
N PHE A 79 5.24 35.40 -22.97
CA PHE A 79 4.32 36.51 -23.20
C PHE A 79 4.79 37.82 -22.54
N ASP A 80 6.08 37.95 -22.23
CA ASP A 80 6.68 39.12 -21.57
C ASP A 80 6.04 39.48 -20.22
N LEU A 81 5.43 38.49 -19.54
CA LEU A 81 4.92 38.67 -18.18
C LEU A 81 6.06 38.60 -17.17
N VAL A 82 5.99 39.42 -16.12
CA VAL A 82 7.03 39.50 -15.08
C VAL A 82 6.98 38.24 -14.23
N GLU A 83 8.10 37.54 -14.07
CA GLU A 83 8.17 36.27 -13.32
C GLU A 83 7.62 36.37 -11.88
N ASN A 84 7.87 37.50 -11.21
CA ASN A 84 7.46 37.73 -9.82
C ASN A 84 6.06 38.36 -9.67
N ASP A 85 5.25 38.42 -10.72
CA ASP A 85 3.90 38.95 -10.64
C ASP A 85 2.89 37.94 -10.03
N LEU A 86 3.24 36.65 -10.00
CA LEU A 86 2.42 35.56 -9.47
C LEU A 86 3.10 34.94 -8.25
N GLY A 87 2.43 35.02 -7.10
CA GLY A 87 2.84 34.34 -5.87
C GLY A 87 2.04 33.06 -5.64
N ILE A 88 2.71 32.06 -5.05
CA ILE A 88 2.08 30.85 -4.52
C ILE A 88 1.95 31.02 -3.00
N HIS A 89 0.72 31.19 -2.52
CA HIS A 89 0.41 31.39 -1.11
C HIS A 89 -0.19 30.12 -0.50
N PRO A 90 0.51 29.44 0.43
CA PRO A 90 -0.01 28.29 1.13
C PRO A 90 -0.88 28.72 2.30
N VAL A 91 -2.02 28.06 2.44
CA VAL A 91 -2.99 28.24 3.53
C VAL A 91 -3.35 26.85 4.06
N GLN A 92 -3.49 26.75 5.38
CA GLN A 92 -3.87 25.51 6.05
C GLN A 92 -5.00 25.77 7.05
N LEU A 93 -6.08 25.01 6.99
CA LEU A 93 -7.24 25.21 7.85
C LEU A 93 -7.57 23.89 8.57
N PRO A 94 -7.90 23.90 9.87
CA PRO A 94 -8.00 25.09 10.74
C PRO A 94 -6.64 25.69 11.12
N PHE A 95 -6.63 26.99 11.42
CA PHE A 95 -5.42 27.69 11.90
C PHE A 95 -5.04 27.24 13.31
N LYS A 96 -3.73 27.01 13.55
CA LYS A 96 -3.19 26.65 14.88
C LYS A 96 -2.09 27.64 15.29
N ASN A 97 -2.03 27.93 16.60
CA ASN A 97 -1.04 28.86 17.16
C ASN A 97 0.34 28.22 17.42
N ALA A 98 0.44 26.89 17.39
CA ALA A 98 1.67 26.14 17.68
C ALA A 98 1.76 24.89 16.80
N ASN A 99 2.98 24.44 16.51
CA ASN A 99 3.27 23.26 15.66
C ASN A 99 2.47 23.27 14.35
N TYR A 100 2.44 24.43 13.72
CA TYR A 100 1.57 24.72 12.58
C TYR A 100 2.33 24.61 11.26
N ASP A 101 3.04 23.51 11.07
CA ASP A 101 3.82 23.26 9.87
C ASP A 101 2.92 22.89 8.68
N TRP A 102 3.36 23.24 7.47
CA TRP A 102 2.65 22.91 6.24
C TRP A 102 2.69 21.41 5.96
N LEU A 103 1.52 20.78 5.90
CA LEU A 103 1.42 19.33 5.70
C LEU A 103 1.64 18.87 4.25
N ALA A 104 1.88 19.79 3.31
CA ALA A 104 2.09 19.45 1.90
C ALA A 104 3.51 18.95 1.59
N LEU A 105 4.44 19.17 2.52
CA LEU A 105 5.84 18.77 2.44
C LEU A 105 6.22 17.99 3.70
N PRO A 106 7.43 17.39 3.77
CA PRO A 106 7.90 16.79 5.00
C PRO A 106 7.75 17.77 6.17
N TYR A 107 7.22 17.28 7.28
CA TYR A 107 6.94 18.04 8.50
C TYR A 107 7.67 17.40 9.70
N PRO A 108 7.83 18.10 10.84
CA PRO A 108 8.50 17.55 12.01
C PRO A 108 7.78 16.33 12.60
N ASP A 109 8.55 15.40 13.18
CA ASP A 109 7.99 14.21 13.87
C ASP A 109 7.10 14.56 15.06
N SER A 110 7.29 15.75 15.64
CA SER A 110 6.47 16.29 16.74
C SER A 110 5.10 16.80 16.30
N THR A 111 4.81 16.81 15.00
CA THR A 111 3.51 17.25 14.48
C THR A 111 2.42 16.28 14.92
N ASP A 112 1.34 16.85 15.48
CA ASP A 112 0.14 16.10 15.84
C ASP A 112 -0.74 15.94 14.60
N LEU A 113 -0.85 14.68 14.14
CA LEU A 113 -1.60 14.28 12.96
C LEU A 113 -2.95 13.62 13.34
N GLU A 114 -3.22 13.43 14.63
CA GLU A 114 -4.48 12.80 15.10
C GLU A 114 -5.67 13.77 15.02
N GLU A 115 -5.41 15.06 14.78
CA GLU A 115 -6.45 16.05 14.59
C GLU A 115 -7.14 15.94 13.20
N THR A 116 -8.47 16.06 13.27
CA THR A 116 -9.44 15.97 12.16
C THR A 116 -9.09 16.76 10.90
N ASN A 117 -9.32 16.15 9.73
CA ASN A 117 -9.48 16.74 8.38
C ASN A 117 -8.92 18.17 8.18
N THR A 118 -7.60 18.26 8.01
CA THR A 118 -6.96 19.53 7.61
C THR A 118 -7.23 19.80 6.13
N LEU A 119 -7.68 21.02 5.82
CA LEU A 119 -7.79 21.53 4.46
C LEU A 119 -6.55 22.34 4.10
N LEU A 120 -5.85 21.91 3.05
CA LEU A 120 -4.75 22.67 2.46
C LEU A 120 -5.27 23.39 1.22
N TYR A 121 -5.16 24.72 1.25
CA TYR A 121 -5.55 25.59 0.15
C TYR A 121 -4.32 26.35 -0.34
N THR A 122 -3.94 26.17 -1.59
CA THR A 122 -2.83 26.91 -2.18
C THR A 122 -3.35 27.90 -3.20
N ALA A 123 -3.20 29.19 -2.90
CA ALA A 123 -3.63 30.27 -3.76
C ALA A 123 -2.53 30.67 -4.75
N PHE A 124 -2.90 30.76 -6.03
CA PHE A 124 -2.09 31.41 -7.06
C PHE A 124 -2.65 32.80 -7.28
N CYS A 125 -1.99 33.82 -6.76
CA CYS A 125 -2.50 35.19 -6.79
C CYS A 125 -1.42 36.18 -7.21
N ALA A 126 -1.82 37.39 -7.60
CA ALA A 126 -0.87 38.49 -7.71
C ALA A 126 -0.10 38.63 -6.39
N THR A 127 1.17 39.01 -6.44
CA THR A 127 2.01 39.21 -5.25
C THR A 127 1.41 40.28 -4.32
N SER A 128 0.51 39.85 -3.45
CA SER A 128 -0.22 40.64 -2.46
C SER A 128 0.07 40.06 -1.09
N THR A 129 0.44 40.92 -0.16
CA THR A 129 0.77 40.55 1.21
C THR A 129 -0.45 40.41 2.11
N THR A 130 -1.66 40.71 1.61
CA THR A 130 -2.88 40.74 2.42
C THR A 130 -3.87 39.65 2.01
N ALA A 131 -4.52 39.06 3.02
CA ALA A 131 -5.55 38.06 2.83
C ALA A 131 -6.76 38.65 2.07
N PRO A 132 -7.32 37.93 1.09
CA PRO A 132 -8.44 38.43 0.31
C PRO A 132 -9.75 38.46 1.12
N LEU A 133 -10.46 39.59 1.10
CA LEU A 133 -11.83 39.69 1.64
C LEU A 133 -12.90 39.24 0.63
N GLU A 134 -12.59 39.41 -0.66
CA GLU A 134 -13.37 38.92 -1.78
C GLU A 134 -12.50 38.00 -2.63
N VAL A 135 -13.08 36.90 -3.08
CA VAL A 135 -12.38 35.92 -3.91
C VAL A 135 -13.10 35.80 -5.25
N CYS A 136 -12.32 35.68 -6.31
CA CYS A 136 -12.76 35.41 -7.67
C CYS A 136 -11.66 34.56 -8.30
N GLY A 137 -11.97 33.33 -8.67
CA GLY A 137 -10.95 32.42 -9.16
C GLY A 137 -11.52 31.14 -9.74
N VAL A 138 -10.61 30.32 -10.26
CA VAL A 138 -10.91 28.99 -10.79
C VAL A 138 -10.17 27.96 -9.95
N LEU A 139 -10.83 26.86 -9.64
CA LEU A 139 -10.22 25.71 -9.00
C LEU A 139 -9.42 24.93 -10.04
N ALA A 140 -8.09 24.86 -9.87
CA ALA A 140 -7.22 24.12 -10.78
C ALA A 140 -7.34 22.60 -10.55
N ASP A 141 -7.22 22.16 -9.31
CA ASP A 141 -7.40 20.76 -8.92
C ASP A 141 -7.77 20.64 -7.44
N GLU A 142 -8.37 19.51 -7.08
CA GLU A 142 -8.70 19.13 -5.71
C GLU A 142 -8.43 17.64 -5.50
N TRP A 143 -7.97 17.27 -4.30
CA TRP A 143 -7.84 15.88 -3.90
C TRP A 143 -7.81 15.73 -2.39
N THR A 144 -8.14 14.52 -1.95
CA THR A 144 -7.96 14.10 -0.56
C THR A 144 -6.68 13.29 -0.48
N GLU A 145 -5.81 13.65 0.46
CA GLU A 145 -4.59 12.93 0.78
C GLU A 145 -4.75 12.22 2.11
N ARG A 146 -4.34 10.95 2.17
CA ARG A 146 -4.34 10.16 3.41
C ARG A 146 -2.90 10.06 3.90
N ILE A 147 -2.63 10.70 5.03
CA ILE A 147 -1.36 10.55 5.74
C ILE A 147 -1.43 9.23 6.53
N PRO A 148 -0.52 8.27 6.29
CA PRO A 148 -0.47 7.02 7.06
C PRO A 148 -0.19 7.29 8.55
N ALA A 149 -0.65 6.39 9.43
CA ALA A 149 -0.26 6.47 10.84
C ALA A 149 1.25 6.23 11.00
N LYS A 150 1.83 6.77 12.09
CA LYS A 150 3.26 6.60 12.40
C LYS A 150 3.63 5.13 12.57
N ASP A 151 2.76 4.38 13.25
CA ASP A 151 2.91 2.95 13.48
C ASP A 151 1.71 2.21 12.90
N GLU A 152 1.97 1.31 11.96
CA GLU A 152 0.97 0.43 11.35
C GLU A 152 1.43 -1.02 11.49
N ILE A 153 0.55 -1.90 11.98
CA ILE A 153 0.83 -3.34 12.02
C ILE A 153 0.65 -3.87 10.60
N THR A 154 1.74 -3.91 9.84
CA THR A 154 1.72 -4.47 8.47
C THR A 154 1.95 -5.97 8.50
N GLY A 155 1.09 -6.72 7.79
CA GLY A 155 1.27 -8.15 7.54
C GLY A 155 1.79 -8.36 6.13
N ILE A 156 2.97 -8.97 5.98
CA ILE A 156 3.49 -9.37 4.68
C ILE A 156 3.05 -10.82 4.44
N SER A 157 2.11 -11.04 3.51
CA SER A 157 1.80 -12.37 2.99
C SER A 157 2.50 -12.55 1.65
N PHE A 158 3.51 -13.41 1.59
CA PHE A 158 4.05 -13.88 0.33
C PHE A 158 3.38 -15.21 -0.03
N HIS A 159 2.91 -15.30 -1.27
CA HIS A 159 2.47 -16.56 -1.83
C HIS A 159 3.72 -17.41 -2.11
N TYR A 160 4.08 -18.27 -1.15
CA TYR A 160 5.14 -19.25 -1.33
C TYR A 160 4.61 -20.34 -2.27
N ASP A 161 4.91 -20.18 -3.56
CA ASP A 161 4.75 -21.26 -4.54
C ASP A 161 5.79 -22.34 -4.20
N ARG A 162 5.35 -23.36 -3.43
CA ARG A 162 6.18 -24.53 -3.14
C ARG A 162 6.69 -25.06 -4.48
N PRO A 163 8.00 -25.25 -4.67
CA PRO A 163 8.45 -25.93 -5.87
C PRO A 163 7.76 -27.30 -5.91
N ASN A 164 7.02 -27.59 -6.99
CA ASN A 164 6.82 -28.98 -7.40
C ASN A 164 8.22 -29.54 -7.64
N SER A 165 8.82 -30.15 -6.61
CA SER A 165 10.12 -30.80 -6.69
C SER A 165 10.00 -32.08 -7.52
N GLU A 166 9.89 -31.94 -8.83
CA GLU A 166 10.30 -32.96 -9.77
C GLU A 166 11.61 -32.49 -10.40
N ALA A 167 12.73 -32.85 -9.77
CA ALA A 167 14.04 -32.58 -10.35
C ALA A 167 14.20 -33.45 -11.61
N PRO A 168 14.42 -32.88 -12.81
CA PRO A 168 14.58 -33.64 -14.05
C PRO A 168 15.83 -34.54 -14.04
N GLN A 169 16.72 -34.38 -13.05
CA GLN A 169 17.90 -35.21 -12.84
C GLN A 169 18.13 -35.42 -11.33
N THR A 170 18.09 -36.67 -10.87
CA THR A 170 18.37 -37.05 -9.47
C THR A 170 19.61 -37.92 -9.38
N TRP A 171 20.49 -37.67 -8.41
CA TRP A 171 21.66 -38.50 -8.13
C TRP A 171 21.54 -39.16 -6.75
N LEU A 172 21.92 -40.44 -6.67
CA LEU A 172 22.04 -41.16 -5.40
C LEU A 172 23.47 -41.05 -4.89
N LEU A 173 23.66 -40.25 -3.84
CA LEU A 173 24.92 -40.19 -3.09
C LEU A 173 24.84 -41.14 -1.90
N VAL A 174 25.70 -42.18 -1.90
CA VAL A 174 25.81 -43.12 -0.78
C VAL A 174 27.01 -42.73 0.08
N THR A 175 26.81 -42.67 1.39
CA THR A 175 27.87 -42.47 2.38
C THR A 175 27.93 -43.67 3.32
N PRO A 176 29.13 -44.11 3.76
CA PRO A 176 29.23 -45.23 4.69
C PRO A 176 28.60 -44.87 6.04
N SER A 177 27.84 -45.81 6.62
CA SER A 177 27.21 -45.65 7.94
C SER A 177 28.24 -45.64 9.08
N GLN A 178 29.40 -46.25 8.86
CA GLN A 178 30.55 -46.26 9.76
C GLN A 178 31.85 -45.97 9.00
N LEU A 179 32.67 -45.06 9.53
CA LEU A 179 33.97 -44.67 8.95
C LEU A 179 35.06 -45.68 9.33
N THR A 180 35.01 -46.87 8.73
CA THR A 180 35.99 -47.95 8.96
C THR A 180 37.18 -47.93 8.00
N GLY A 181 37.22 -46.95 7.08
CA GLY A 181 38.29 -46.77 6.08
C GLY A 181 38.16 -47.65 4.84
N ASN A 182 37.29 -48.67 4.86
CA ASN A 182 36.99 -49.54 3.73
C ASN A 182 35.49 -49.62 3.49
N TRP A 183 35.08 -49.74 2.23
CA TRP A 183 33.69 -49.98 1.88
C TRP A 183 33.33 -51.46 2.06
N GLN A 184 32.15 -51.72 2.61
CA GLN A 184 31.54 -53.03 2.59
C GLN A 184 30.59 -53.12 1.40
N TRP A 185 30.69 -54.21 0.62
CA TRP A 185 29.88 -54.40 -0.58
C TRP A 185 28.38 -54.47 -0.26
N ASN A 186 28.01 -55.17 0.81
CA ASN A 186 26.61 -55.33 1.20
C ASN A 186 25.96 -53.99 1.55
N ASP A 187 26.67 -53.11 2.27
CA ASP A 187 26.15 -51.79 2.64
C ASP A 187 25.81 -50.91 1.42
N LEU A 188 26.60 -51.03 0.33
CA LEU A 188 26.32 -50.34 -0.93
C LEU A 188 25.06 -50.88 -1.63
N VAL A 189 24.91 -52.20 -1.66
CA VAL A 189 23.76 -52.88 -2.26
C VAL A 189 22.49 -52.57 -1.47
N ASP A 190 22.57 -52.58 -0.14
CA ASP A 190 21.46 -52.29 0.76
C ASP A 190 21.04 -50.81 0.64
N ALA A 191 21.99 -49.88 0.56
CA ALA A 191 21.69 -48.46 0.37
C ALA A 191 20.96 -48.18 -0.95
N LEU A 192 21.34 -48.86 -2.04
CA LEU A 192 20.66 -48.77 -3.33
C LEU A 192 19.24 -49.34 -3.24
N THR A 193 19.10 -50.55 -2.71
CA THR A 193 17.82 -51.25 -2.64
C THR A 193 16.84 -50.50 -1.74
N TYR A 194 17.30 -50.04 -0.58
CA TYR A 194 16.53 -49.19 0.32
C TYR A 194 16.08 -47.89 -0.36
N THR A 195 16.96 -47.23 -1.12
CA THR A 195 16.62 -45.98 -1.82
C THR A 195 15.55 -46.22 -2.89
N LEU A 196 15.63 -47.34 -3.64
CA LEU A 196 14.63 -47.72 -4.62
C LEU A 196 13.26 -47.98 -3.97
N ASP A 197 13.24 -48.69 -2.85
CA ASP A 197 12.01 -48.98 -2.12
C ASP A 197 11.42 -47.71 -1.49
N ALA A 198 12.26 -46.85 -0.91
CA ALA A 198 11.82 -45.54 -0.40
C ALA A 198 11.28 -44.64 -1.52
N ALA A 199 11.87 -44.67 -2.71
CA ALA A 199 11.37 -43.93 -3.87
C ALA A 199 9.98 -44.44 -4.31
N ARG A 200 9.77 -45.76 -4.33
CA ARG A 200 8.45 -46.37 -4.60
C ARG A 200 7.42 -45.96 -3.55
N LEU A 201 7.80 -45.98 -2.26
CA LEU A 201 6.91 -45.58 -1.17
C LEU A 201 6.48 -44.10 -1.25
N ARG A 202 7.36 -43.21 -1.73
CA ARG A 202 7.02 -41.79 -1.94
C ARG A 202 6.04 -41.56 -3.10
N GLY A 203 5.94 -42.50 -4.04
CA GLY A 203 4.97 -42.46 -5.14
C GLY A 203 3.58 -42.98 -4.75
N VAL A 204 3.37 -43.33 -3.47
CA VAL A 204 2.06 -43.77 -2.98
C VAL A 204 1.18 -42.54 -2.74
N GLU A 205 0.14 -42.42 -3.55
CA GLU A 205 -0.82 -41.31 -3.46
C GLU A 205 -1.93 -41.61 -2.42
N PRO A 206 -2.52 -40.57 -1.81
CA PRO A 206 -3.64 -40.73 -0.88
C PRO A 206 -4.80 -41.58 -1.43
N ASP A 207 -5.20 -41.43 -2.71
CA ASP A 207 -6.29 -42.23 -3.32
C ASP A 207 -5.99 -43.74 -3.35
N GLN A 208 -4.71 -44.13 -3.37
CA GLN A 208 -4.29 -45.53 -3.33
C GLN A 208 -4.42 -46.15 -1.92
N LEU A 209 -4.42 -45.30 -0.89
CA LEU A 209 -4.55 -45.69 0.51
C LEU A 209 -6.00 -45.57 1.02
N ASP A 210 -6.79 -44.65 0.46
CA ASP A 210 -8.20 -44.40 0.83
C ASP A 210 -9.11 -45.64 0.71
N LYS A 211 -8.76 -46.58 -0.16
CA LYS A 211 -9.50 -47.84 -0.37
C LYS A 211 -9.06 -48.96 0.58
N LYS A 212 -8.02 -48.75 1.40
CA LYS A 212 -7.49 -49.74 2.34
C LYS A 212 -7.92 -49.43 3.77
N PRO A 213 -7.95 -50.43 4.67
CA PRO A 213 -8.26 -50.22 6.09
C PRO A 213 -7.33 -49.22 6.80
N PHE A 214 -6.15 -48.96 6.24
CA PHE A 214 -5.17 -48.01 6.77
C PHE A 214 -5.56 -46.54 6.56
N ALA A 215 -6.57 -46.24 5.73
CA ALA A 215 -7.07 -44.89 5.50
C ALA A 215 -7.49 -44.18 6.80
N SER A 216 -8.01 -44.95 7.77
CA SER A 216 -8.42 -44.44 9.08
C SER A 216 -7.27 -43.99 9.98
N LEU A 217 -6.01 -44.32 9.63
CA LEU A 217 -4.80 -43.94 10.36
C LEU A 217 -3.99 -42.81 9.68
N LEU A 218 -4.31 -42.50 8.41
CA LEU A 218 -3.72 -41.38 7.66
C LEU A 218 -3.83 -40.01 8.36
N PRO A 219 -4.94 -39.69 9.07
CA PRO A 219 -5.06 -38.43 9.80
C PRO A 219 -3.92 -38.12 10.79
N ALA A 220 -3.27 -39.16 11.33
CA ALA A 220 -2.15 -38.99 12.27
C ALA A 220 -0.80 -38.76 11.57
N VAL A 221 -0.70 -39.05 10.27
CA VAL A 221 0.53 -38.96 9.47
C VAL A 221 0.51 -37.75 8.52
N LEU A 222 -0.68 -37.32 8.08
CA LEU A 222 -0.90 -36.19 7.17
C LEU A 222 -1.69 -35.05 7.84
N ALA A 223 -1.48 -34.80 9.13
CA ALA A 223 -2.10 -33.67 9.79
C ALA A 223 -1.52 -32.36 9.22
N PRO A 224 -2.33 -31.48 8.60
CA PRO A 224 -1.86 -30.13 8.28
C PRO A 224 -1.59 -29.39 9.60
N GLU A 225 -0.37 -28.87 9.75
CA GLU A 225 -0.02 -28.00 10.86
C GLU A 225 -0.70 -26.64 10.67
N SER A 226 -1.66 -26.31 11.54
CA SER A 226 -2.34 -25.02 11.58
C SER A 226 -1.74 -24.14 12.67
N LEU A 227 -1.38 -22.90 12.32
CA LEU A 227 -0.86 -21.89 13.25
C LEU A 227 -1.88 -21.38 14.27
N TYR A 228 -3.17 -21.62 14.07
CA TYR A 228 -4.24 -21.21 15.01
C TYR A 228 -4.98 -22.42 15.58
N PRO A 229 -5.26 -22.44 16.91
CA PRO A 229 -5.85 -23.58 17.61
C PRO A 229 -7.38 -23.58 17.44
N TYR A 230 -7.86 -23.78 16.21
CA TYR A 230 -9.30 -23.95 15.95
C TYR A 230 -9.52 -25.26 15.22
N SER A 231 -9.58 -26.33 16.02
CA SER A 231 -10.08 -27.68 15.71
C SER A 231 -9.40 -28.45 14.57
N ILE A 232 -8.75 -29.55 14.93
CA ILE A 232 -8.48 -30.67 14.02
C ILE A 232 -9.77 -31.49 13.95
N VAL A 233 -10.49 -31.44 12.83
CA VAL A 233 -11.64 -32.33 12.57
C VAL A 233 -11.20 -33.39 11.57
N LEU A 234 -11.16 -34.64 12.02
CA LEU A 234 -10.79 -35.78 11.21
C LEU A 234 -12.06 -36.54 10.86
N ASP A 235 -12.49 -36.48 9.60
CA ASP A 235 -13.60 -37.30 9.11
C ASP A 235 -13.09 -38.72 8.82
N ASN A 236 -13.13 -39.57 9.85
CA ASN A 236 -12.71 -40.95 9.74
C ASN A 236 -13.89 -41.85 9.40
N LYS A 237 -13.81 -42.59 8.30
CA LYS A 237 -14.86 -43.54 7.90
C LYS A 237 -15.19 -44.59 8.98
N ALA A 238 -14.24 -44.87 9.88
CA ALA A 238 -14.45 -45.73 11.05
C ALA A 238 -15.49 -45.19 12.06
N HIS A 239 -15.76 -43.88 12.09
CA HIS A 239 -16.82 -43.31 12.93
C HIS A 239 -18.22 -43.79 12.54
N TYR A 240 -18.40 -44.24 11.29
CA TYR A 240 -19.69 -44.68 10.77
C TYR A 240 -19.87 -46.21 10.83
N LEU A 241 -18.92 -46.95 11.39
CA LEU A 241 -19.00 -48.40 11.56
C LEU A 241 -19.51 -48.75 12.96
N ALA A 242 -20.49 -49.66 13.05
CA ALA A 242 -20.99 -50.15 14.34
C ALA A 242 -19.88 -50.87 15.12
N ALA A 243 -19.82 -50.65 16.44
CA ALA A 243 -18.74 -51.15 17.31
C ALA A 243 -18.53 -52.68 17.28
N ASP A 244 -19.56 -53.45 16.93
CA ASP A 244 -19.47 -54.91 16.81
C ASP A 244 -18.63 -55.39 15.61
N THR A 245 -18.51 -54.56 14.58
CA THR A 245 -17.69 -54.85 13.38
C THR A 245 -16.19 -54.68 13.64
N ILE A 246 -15.80 -53.93 14.66
CA ILE A 246 -14.40 -53.62 15.01
C ILE A 246 -13.79 -54.75 15.84
N LYS A 247 -14.59 -55.47 16.65
CA LYS A 247 -14.11 -56.51 17.57
C LYS A 247 -13.71 -57.83 16.89
N THR A 248 -14.11 -58.05 15.63
CA THR A 248 -13.88 -59.31 14.91
C THR A 248 -12.83 -59.19 13.81
N PHE A 249 -11.97 -58.19 13.85
CA PHE A 249 -10.92 -58.03 12.84
C PHE A 249 -9.83 -59.10 13.02
N THR A 250 -9.95 -60.18 12.25
CA THR A 250 -8.88 -61.17 12.03
C THR A 250 -8.17 -60.79 10.73
N PRO A 251 -6.83 -60.61 10.72
CA PRO A 251 -6.12 -60.28 9.49
C PRO A 251 -6.26 -61.43 8.48
N PRO A 252 -6.45 -61.13 7.18
CA PRO A 252 -6.46 -62.18 6.17
C PRO A 252 -5.04 -62.76 6.06
N THR A 253 -4.92 -64.07 6.25
CA THR A 253 -3.70 -64.81 5.90
C THR A 253 -3.59 -64.91 4.40
N ASN A 254 -2.58 -64.25 3.84
CA ASN A 254 -1.76 -64.69 2.71
C ASN A 254 -0.48 -63.86 2.67
#